data_AF-A0A941V7N0-F1
#
_entry.id   AF-A0A941V7N0-F1
#
_cell.length_a   1.000
_cell.length_b   1.000
_cell.length_c   1.000
_cell.angle_alpha   90.00
_cell.angle_beta   90.00
_cell.angle_gamma   90.00
#
_symmetry.space_group_name_H-M   'P 1'
#
loop_
_entity.id
_entity.type
_entity.pdbx_description
1 polymer ?
#
loop_
_entity_poly.entity_id
_entity_poly.type
_entity_poly.pdbx_seq_one_letter_code
_entity_poly.pdbx_strand_id
1 'polypeptide(L)' 'MKTVMTILILALSAISASAAHAQANCMKDCDTNAKQCIAKHSKADWWGNRIATPEGEKACQDGARECRRNCVKQMSTK' A
#
# COMPACT_ATOMS: atom_id res chain seq x y z
N MET A 1 -38.43 28.60 34.81
CA MET A 1 -38.56 27.17 34.44
C MET A 1 -38.18 26.99 32.98
N LYS A 2 -37.05 26.33 32.74
CA LYS A 2 -36.74 25.38 31.65
C LYS A 2 -35.21 25.16 31.73
N THR A 3 -34.67 24.14 32.40
CA THR A 3 -34.67 22.71 32.01
C THR A 3 -34.27 22.60 30.53
N VAL A 4 -33.19 21.95 30.07
CA VAL A 4 -32.50 20.73 30.49
C VAL A 4 -31.19 20.65 29.68
N MET A 5 -30.10 20.30 30.36
CA MET A 5 -28.98 19.41 29.98
C MET A 5 -28.47 19.35 28.53
N THR A 6 -27.16 19.63 28.43
CA THR A 6 -26.11 18.74 27.92
C THR A 6 -26.51 17.32 27.48
N ILE A 7 -25.80 16.82 26.44
CA ILE A 7 -25.45 15.42 26.06
C ILE A 7 -25.69 15.26 24.55
N LEU A 8 -24.69 15.47 23.68
CA LEU A 8 -23.59 14.53 23.36
C LEU A 8 -24.13 13.21 22.80
N ILE A 9 -24.32 13.16 21.46
CA ILE A 9 -24.36 11.88 20.75
C ILE A 9 -23.37 11.98 19.60
N LEU A 10 -22.22 11.35 19.84
CA LEU A 10 -21.25 10.91 18.85
C LEU A 10 -21.98 10.15 17.76
N ALA A 11 -21.91 10.65 16.53
CA ALA A 11 -22.08 9.82 15.34
C ALA A 11 -20.75 9.77 14.59
N LEU A 12 -19.70 9.24 15.25
CA LEU A 12 -18.49 8.72 14.58
C LEU A 12 -18.75 7.31 14.03
N SER A 13 -19.93 7.10 13.47
CA SER A 13 -20.44 5.79 13.09
C SER A 13 -20.24 5.54 11.59
N ALA A 14 -19.00 5.48 11.11
CA ALA A 14 -18.61 4.76 9.87
C ALA A 14 -17.14 4.98 9.47
N ILE A 15 -16.18 4.46 10.24
CA ILE A 15 -14.82 4.24 9.70
C ILE A 15 -14.44 2.79 9.99
N SER A 16 -15.24 1.84 9.51
CA SER A 16 -14.92 0.41 9.64
C SER A 16 -14.94 -0.32 8.30
N ALA A 17 -15.04 0.40 7.18
CA ALA A 17 -14.77 -0.13 5.83
C ALA A 17 -13.41 0.34 5.27
N SER A 18 -12.77 1.32 5.92
CA SER A 18 -11.67 2.09 5.35
C SER A 18 -10.29 1.44 5.51
N ALA A 19 -10.11 0.53 6.48
CA ALA A 19 -8.83 -0.14 6.70
C ALA A 19 -8.58 -1.25 5.66
N ALA A 20 -9.57 -2.10 5.39
CA ALA A 20 -9.43 -3.17 4.39
C ALA A 20 -9.24 -2.61 2.96
N HIS A 21 -10.02 -1.58 2.58
CA HIS A 21 -9.88 -0.93 1.28
C HIS A 21 -8.59 -0.11 1.15
N ALA A 22 -8.17 0.60 2.20
CA ALA A 22 -6.88 1.28 2.17
C ALA A 22 -5.71 0.27 2.17
N GLN A 23 -5.87 -0.93 2.74
CA GLN A 23 -4.84 -1.97 2.71
C GLN A 23 -4.74 -2.56 1.31
N ALA A 24 -5.88 -2.86 0.68
CA ALA A 24 -5.94 -3.33 -0.70
C ALA A 24 -5.31 -2.31 -1.67
N ASN A 25 -5.63 -1.02 -1.52
CA ASN A 25 -5.03 0.03 -2.34
C ASN A 25 -3.53 0.18 -2.08
N CYS A 26 -3.09 0.22 -0.82
CA CYS A 26 -1.68 0.31 -0.46
C CYS A 26 -0.88 -0.88 -1.02
N MET A 27 -1.40 -2.10 -0.91
CA MET A 27 -0.76 -3.29 -1.48
C MET A 27 -0.71 -3.24 -3.01
N LYS A 28 -1.75 -2.72 -3.67
CA LYS A 28 -1.79 -2.52 -5.13
C LYS A 28 -0.78 -1.47 -5.60
N ASP A 29 -0.59 -0.39 -4.86
CA ASP A 29 0.47 0.60 -5.12
C ASP A 29 1.86 0.00 -4.98
N CYS A 30 2.10 -0.82 -3.96
CA CYS A 30 3.37 -1.53 -3.80
C CYS A 30 3.68 -2.46 -4.99
N ASP A 31 2.68 -3.21 -5.47
CA ASP A 31 2.83 -4.11 -6.63
C ASP A 31 3.07 -3.33 -7.94
N THR A 32 2.35 -2.22 -8.12
CA THR A 32 2.52 -1.34 -9.28
C THR A 32 3.91 -0.71 -9.31
N ASN A 33 4.41 -0.23 -8.16
CA ASN A 33 5.77 0.28 -8.03
C ASN A 33 6.82 -0.80 -8.27
N ALA A 34 6.59 -2.03 -7.80
CA ALA A 34 7.48 -3.16 -8.07
C ALA A 34 7.60 -3.44 -9.57
N LYS A 35 6.46 -3.48 -10.29
CA LYS A 35 6.42 -3.67 -11.75
C LYS A 35 7.13 -2.55 -12.50
N GLN A 36 6.91 -1.30 -12.11
CA GLN A 36 7.60 -0.15 -12.72
C GLN A 36 9.10 -0.17 -12.44
N CYS A 37 9.50 -0.58 -11.24
CA CYS A 37 10.91 -0.76 -10.88
C CYS A 37 11.55 -1.86 -11.75
N ILE A 38 10.91 -3.03 -11.86
CA ILE A 38 11.40 -4.14 -12.69
C ILE A 38 11.53 -3.69 -14.15
N ALA A 39 10.55 -2.94 -14.68
CA ALA A 39 10.62 -2.40 -16.04
C ALA A 39 11.80 -1.44 -16.24
N LYS A 40 12.15 -0.62 -15.24
CA LYS A 40 13.33 0.28 -15.28
C LYS A 40 14.66 -0.47 -15.19
N HIS A 41 14.66 -1.61 -14.51
CA HIS A 41 15.84 -2.48 -14.37
C HIS A 41 15.87 -3.63 -15.39
N SER A 42 14.94 -3.64 -16.35
CA SER A 42 14.92 -4.62 -17.43
C SER A 42 15.82 -4.16 -18.57
N LYS A 43 16.66 -5.06 -19.06
CA LYS A 43 17.48 -4.84 -20.26
C LYS A 43 16.98 -5.73 -21.38
N ALA A 44 17.19 -5.30 -22.63
CA ALA A 44 17.01 -6.18 -23.76
C ALA A 44 18.12 -7.24 -23.72
N ASP A 45 17.71 -8.51 -23.74
CA ASP A 45 18.60 -9.62 -23.98
C ASP A 45 18.98 -9.70 -25.47
N TRP A 46 19.87 -10.61 -25.85
CA TRP A 46 20.33 -10.78 -27.22
C TRP A 46 19.22 -11.19 -28.19
N TRP A 47 18.11 -11.78 -27.71
CA TRP A 47 16.91 -12.04 -28.50
C TRP A 47 15.92 -10.87 -28.54
N GLY A 48 16.26 -9.72 -27.93
CA GLY A 48 15.38 -8.55 -27.86
C GLY A 48 14.29 -8.64 -26.78
N ASN A 49 14.29 -9.69 -25.96
CA ASN A 49 13.36 -9.79 -24.84
C ASN A 49 13.76 -8.83 -23.73
N ARG A 50 12.80 -8.11 -23.12
CA ARG A 50 13.06 -7.37 -21.88
C ARG A 50 13.16 -8.36 -20.72
N ILE A 51 14.37 -8.52 -20.18
CA ILE A 51 14.64 -9.37 -19.03
C ILE A 51 15.12 -8.49 -17.87
N ALA A 52 14.49 -8.64 -16.72
CA ALA A 52 14.91 -8.00 -15.49
C ALA A 52 16.30 -8.51 -15.09
N THR A 53 17.23 -7.60 -14.75
CA THR A 53 18.49 -8.07 -14.17
C THR A 53 18.21 -8.68 -12.78
N PRO A 54 18.87 -9.77 -12.39
CA PRO A 54 18.61 -10.43 -11.10
C PRO A 54 18.85 -9.47 -9.91
N GLU A 55 19.84 -8.59 -10.03
CA GLU A 55 20.11 -7.54 -9.02
C GLU A 55 18.99 -6.50 -8.95
N GLY A 56 18.46 -6.08 -10.11
CA GLY A 56 17.36 -5.13 -10.18
C GLY A 56 16.05 -5.73 -9.68
N GLU A 57 15.74 -6.97 -10.08
CA GLU A 57 14.56 -7.68 -9.61
C GLU A 57 14.58 -7.85 -8.09
N LYS A 58 15.74 -8.22 -7.51
CA LYS A 58 15.90 -8.32 -6.06
C LYS A 58 15.67 -6.99 -5.36
N ALA A 59 16.28 -5.90 -5.84
CA ALA A 59 16.08 -4.57 -5.26
C ALA A 59 14.61 -4.12 -5.32
N CYS A 60 13.92 -4.38 -6.43
CA CYS A 60 12.51 -4.07 -6.59
C CYS A 60 11.61 -4.93 -5.69
N GLN A 61 11.94 -6.22 -5.52
CA GLN A 61 11.21 -7.11 -4.62
C GLN A 61 11.40 -6.76 -3.14
N ASP A 62 12.61 -6.37 -2.73
CA ASP A 62 12.91 -5.92 -1.37
C ASP A 62 12.16 -4.61 -1.05
N GLY A 63 12.18 -3.64 -1.97
CA GLY A 63 11.37 -2.41 -1.84
C GLY A 63 9.86 -2.69 -1.77
N ALA A 64 9.35 -3.61 -2.59
CA ALA A 64 7.95 -4.01 -2.55
C ALA A 64 7.58 -4.74 -1.25
N ARG A 65 8.49 -5.54 -0.70
CA ARG A 65 8.33 -6.22 0.60
C ARG A 65 8.30 -5.21 1.74
N GLU A 66 9.17 -4.22 1.72
CA GLU A 66 9.17 -3.14 2.71
C GLU A 66 7.90 -2.28 2.63
N CYS A 67 7.49 -1.91 1.41
CA CYS A 67 6.24 -1.20 1.16
C CYS A 67 5.04 -1.96 1.76
N ARG A 68 4.95 -3.28 1.51
CA ARG A 68 3.89 -4.13 2.10
C ARG A 68 3.94 -4.17 3.63
N ARG A 69 5.13 -4.25 4.23
CA ARG A 69 5.30 -4.18 5.70
C ARG A 69 4.84 -2.84 6.26
N ASN A 70 5.15 -1.74 5.58
CA ASN A 70 4.71 -0.40 5.97
C ASN A 70 3.20 -0.22 5.83
N CYS A 71 2.58 -0.76 4.77
CA CYS A 71 1.12 -0.78 4.63
C CYS A 71 0.46 -1.46 5.83
N VAL A 72 0.98 -2.62 6.28
CA VAL A 72 0.43 -3.34 7.44
C VAL A 72 0.71 -2.59 8.75
N LYS A 73 1.92 -2.05 8.95
CA LYS A 73 2.25 -1.27 10.15
C LYS A 73 1.37 -0.02 10.31
N GLN A 74 1.12 0.71 9.23
CA GLN A 74 0.24 1.89 9.27
C GLN A 74 -1.23 1.53 9.56
N MET A 75 -1.65 0.30 9.27
CA MET A 75 -2.98 -0.21 9.61
C MET A 75 -3.10 -0.67 11.07
N SER A 76 -2.02 -1.22 11.64
CA SER A 76 -2.02 -1.70 13.03
C SER A 76 -1.81 -0.59 14.08
N THR A 77 -1.40 0.61 13.68
CA THR A 77 -1.12 1.73 14.59
C THR A 77 -2.31 2.71 14.70
N LYS A 78 -3.50 2.29 14.27
CA LYS A 78 -4.72 3.10 14.25
C LYS A 78 -5.80 2.45 15.10
#